data_AF-A0A3M0HWF6-F1
#
_entry.id   AF-A0A3M0HWF6-F1
#
_cell.length_a   1.000
_cell.length_b   1.000
_cell.length_c   1.000
_cell.angle_alpha   90.00
_cell.angle_beta   90.00
_cell.angle_gamma   90.00
#
_symmetry.space_group_name_H-M   'P 1'
#
loop_
_entity.id
_entity.type
_entity.pdbx_description
1 polymer ?
#
loop_
_entity_poly.entity_id
_entity_poly.type
_entity_poly.pdbx_seq_one_letter_code
_entity_poly.pdbx_strand_id
1 'polypeptide(L)' 'MPETSTSGTGTIEALSLVPKAGARQTMKDFKSDQEVRWCPGCGDYAILAAVQGFMPELGLARENIVFVSG' A
#
# COMPACT_ATOMS: atom_id res chain seq x y z
N MET A 1 10.90 10.59 31.12
CA MET A 1 9.59 10.27 30.53
C MET A 1 9.15 11.51 29.78
N PRO A 2 9.24 11.57 28.45
CA PRO A 2 8.60 12.64 27.69
C PRO A 2 7.17 12.23 27.37
N GLU A 3 6.25 13.12 27.70
CA GLU A 3 4.81 12.94 27.56
C GLU A 3 4.42 13.24 26.10
N THR A 4 4.01 12.21 25.36
CA THR A 4 3.44 12.37 24.01
C THR A 4 1.92 12.41 24.12
N SER A 5 1.36 13.62 24.12
CA SER A 5 -0.07 13.86 23.96
C SER A 5 -0.50 13.45 22.54
N THR A 6 -1.13 12.29 22.44
CA THR A 6 -1.77 11.77 21.22
C THR A 6 -3.05 12.54 20.92
N SER A 7 -3.04 13.35 19.85
CA SER A 7 -4.25 13.85 19.19
C SER A 7 -4.45 13.06 17.89
N GLY A 8 -5.48 12.22 17.87
CA GLY A 8 -5.81 11.31 16.78
C GLY A 8 -6.23 12.02 15.49
N THR A 9 -5.57 11.68 14.40
CA THR A 9 -6.07 11.70 13.01
C THR A 9 -5.31 10.57 12.31
N GLY A 10 -6.00 9.73 11.53
CA GLY A 10 -5.52 8.47 10.96
C GLY A 10 -4.33 8.60 9.99
N THR A 11 -3.20 9.03 10.52
CA THR A 11 -1.94 9.24 9.82
C THR A 11 -0.95 8.33 10.50
N ILE A 12 -0.44 7.35 9.76
CA ILE A 12 0.68 6.55 10.24
C ILE A 12 1.85 7.52 10.37
N GLU A 13 2.30 7.77 11.60
CA GLU A 13 3.34 8.76 11.93
C GLU A 13 4.62 8.52 11.11
N ALA A 14 4.94 7.25 10.86
CA ALA A 14 6.05 6.82 10.03
C ALA A 14 5.98 7.27 8.55
N LEU A 15 4.81 7.66 8.04
CA LEU A 15 4.59 8.09 6.65
C LEU A 15 4.47 9.61 6.48
N SER A 16 4.77 10.38 7.53
CA SER A 16 4.66 11.85 7.54
C SER A 16 5.60 12.54 6.54
N LEU A 17 6.76 11.95 6.27
CA LEU A 17 7.78 12.51 5.35
C LEU A 17 7.65 12.02 3.90
N VAL A 18 6.71 11.12 3.61
CA VAL A 18 6.58 10.53 2.27
C VAL A 18 5.63 11.37 1.41
N PRO A 19 6.05 11.80 0.19
CA PRO A 19 5.19 12.56 -0.70
C PRO A 19 3.89 11.80 -1.05
N LYS A 20 2.76 12.50 -0.89
CA LYS A 20 1.42 11.98 -1.17
C LYS A 20 1.11 12.00 -2.66
N ALA A 21 0.17 11.15 -3.07
CA ALA A 21 -0.33 11.14 -4.43
C ALA A 21 -1.06 12.45 -4.76
N GLY A 22 -0.74 13.05 -5.91
CA GLY A 22 -1.42 14.26 -6.39
C GLY A 22 -2.83 14.00 -6.96
N ALA A 23 -3.20 12.73 -7.19
CA ALA A 23 -4.48 12.32 -7.76
C ALA A 23 -5.01 11.05 -7.10
N ARG A 24 -6.32 10.81 -7.23
CA ARG A 24 -6.98 9.60 -6.72
C ARG A 24 -6.47 8.37 -7.50
N GLN A 25 -5.82 7.46 -6.79
CA GLN A 25 -5.38 6.19 -7.35
C GLN A 25 -6.48 5.14 -7.20
N THR A 26 -6.43 4.12 -8.05
CA THR A 26 -7.37 3.00 -8.07
C THR A 26 -6.60 1.69 -7.94
N MET A 27 -7.31 0.62 -7.56
CA MET A 27 -6.74 -0.73 -7.50
C MET A 27 -6.07 -1.16 -8.82
N LYS A 28 -6.55 -0.65 -9.97
CA LYS A 28 -6.01 -0.96 -11.29
C LYS A 28 -4.59 -0.41 -11.49
N ASP A 29 -4.25 0.71 -10.84
CA ASP A 29 -2.95 1.36 -10.96
C ASP A 29 -1.84 0.57 -10.24
N PHE A 30 -2.23 -0.33 -9.32
CA PHE A 30 -1.34 -1.19 -8.55
C PHE A 30 -1.29 -2.63 -9.05
N LYS A 31 -2.01 -2.95 -10.13
CA LYS A 31 -1.99 -4.28 -10.73
C LYS A 31 -0.86 -4.37 -11.75
N SER A 32 -0.02 -5.39 -11.63
CA SER A 32 1.00 -5.70 -12.65
C SER A 32 0.34 -6.34 -13.88
N ASP A 33 0.93 -6.05 -15.03
CA ASP A 33 0.67 -6.66 -16.33
C ASP A 33 1.16 -8.12 -16.42
N GLN A 34 1.99 -8.56 -15.47
CA GLN A 34 2.49 -9.93 -15.43
C GLN A 34 1.40 -10.91 -15.00
N GLU A 35 1.27 -12.00 -15.76
CA GLU A 35 0.39 -13.10 -15.39
C GLU A 35 0.93 -13.83 -14.14
N VAL A 36 0.03 -14.09 -13.20
CA VAL A 36 0.39 -14.74 -11.95
C VAL A 36 0.48 -16.25 -12.18
N ARG A 37 1.70 -16.78 -12.20
CA ARG A 37 2.01 -18.20 -12.46
C ARG A 37 1.91 -19.10 -11.21
N TRP A 38 1.11 -18.70 -10.21
CA TRP A 38 0.88 -19.50 -9.01
C TRP A 38 -0.03 -20.70 -9.31
N CYS A 39 0.05 -21.74 -8.47
CA CYS A 39 -0.84 -22.89 -8.57
C CYS A 39 -2.31 -22.46 -8.37
N PRO A 40 -3.28 -23.04 -9.10
CA PRO A 40 -4.69 -22.74 -8.90
C PRO A 40 -5.09 -23.05 -7.45
N GLY A 41 -5.66 -22.07 -6.75
CA GLY A 41 -6.00 -22.18 -5.33
C GLY A 41 -4.88 -21.82 -4.35
N CYS A 42 -3.73 -21.33 -4.83
CA CYS A 42 -2.68 -20.78 -3.98
C CYS A 42 -3.22 -19.57 -3.17
N GLY A 43 -2.96 -19.55 -1.86
CA GLY A 43 -3.41 -18.47 -0.97
C GLY A 43 -2.83 -17.10 -1.31
N ASP A 44 -1.72 -17.07 -2.05
CA ASP A 44 -1.05 -15.83 -2.46
C ASP A 44 -1.94 -14.94 -3.33
N TYR A 45 -2.92 -15.52 -4.05
CA TYR A 45 -3.92 -14.73 -4.78
C TYR A 45 -4.74 -13.81 -3.86
N ALA A 46 -5.08 -14.29 -2.65
CA ALA A 46 -5.81 -13.49 -1.67
C ALA A 46 -4.93 -12.38 -1.09
N ILE A 47 -3.65 -12.66 -0.84
CA ILE A 47 -2.67 -11.67 -0.36
C ILE A 47 -2.49 -10.57 -1.41
N LEU A 48 -2.31 -10.95 -2.68
CA LEU A 48 -2.18 -10.02 -3.79
C LEU A 48 -3.40 -9.10 -3.93
N ALA A 49 -4.61 -9.66 -3.84
CA ALA A 49 -5.84 -8.88 -3.92
C ALA A 49 -5.99 -7.90 -2.75
N ALA A 50 -5.64 -8.32 -1.53
CA ALA A 50 -5.67 -7.47 -0.35
C ALA A 50 -4.68 -6.30 -0.46
N VAL A 51 -3.44 -6.58 -0.89
CA VAL A 51 -2.41 -5.54 -1.09
C VAL A 51 -2.87 -4.54 -2.15
N GLN A 52 -3.35 -5.02 -3.31
CA GLN A 52 -3.81 -4.14 -4.39
C GLN A 52 -5.01 -3.27 -3.97
N GLY A 53 -5.91 -3.80 -3.13
CA GLY A 53 -7.05 -3.05 -2.60
C GLY A 53 -6.68 -1.98 -1.58
N PHE A 54 -5.64 -2.23 -0.77
CA PHE A 54 -5.23 -1.34 0.31
C PHE A 54 -4.32 -0.19 -0.14
N MET A 55 -3.49 -0.37 -1.18
CA MET A 55 -2.55 0.66 -1.63
C MET A 55 -3.18 2.02 -1.99
N PRO A 56 -4.34 2.09 -2.67
CA PRO A 56 -5.04 3.35 -2.91
C PRO A 56 -5.46 4.09 -1.64
N GLU A 57 -5.72 3.37 -0.53
CA GLU A 57 -6.19 3.96 0.73
C GLU A 57 -5.07 4.70 1.48
N LEU A 58 -3.80 4.37 1.22
CA LEU A 58 -2.64 5.04 1.83
C LEU A 58 -2.41 6.46 1.29
N GLY A 59 -2.93 6.76 0.09
CA GLY A 59 -2.74 8.06 -0.57
C GLY A 59 -1.28 8.41 -0.86
N LEU A 60 -0.39 7.41 -0.97
CA LEU A 60 1.01 7.59 -1.34
C LEU A 60 1.17 7.56 -2.86
N ALA A 61 2.12 8.34 -3.38
CA ALA A 61 2.44 8.26 -4.81
C ALA A 61 3.00 6.86 -5.12
N ARG A 62 2.60 6.25 -6.25
CA ARG A 62 2.97 4.87 -6.61
C ARG A 62 4.49 4.72 -6.74
N GLU A 63 5.16 5.75 -7.24
CA GLU A 63 6.61 5.85 -7.38
C GLU A 63 7.36 5.83 -6.04
N ASN A 64 6.68 6.07 -4.91
CA ASN A 64 7.27 6.03 -3.57
C ASN A 64 7.08 4.67 -2.87
N ILE A 65 6.52 3.68 -3.56
CA ILE A 65 6.25 2.35 -3.01
C ILE A 65 7.17 1.35 -3.71
N VAL A 66 7.92 0.58 -2.91
CA VAL A 66 8.77 -0.50 -3.40
C VAL A 66 8.37 -1.81 -2.73
N PHE A 67 8.22 -2.87 -3.53
CA PHE A 67 7.99 -4.23 -3.05
C PHE A 67 9.31 -4.99 -3.17
N VAL A 68 9.86 -5.44 -2.03
CA VAL A 68 11.07 -6.25 -1.97
C VAL A 68 10.66 -7.66 -1.57
N SER A 69 10.85 -8.62 -2.48
CA SER A 69 10.65 -10.04 -2.24
C SER A 69 11.99 -10.75 -2.14
N GLY A 70 12.05 -11.80 -1.31
CA GLY A 70 13.23 -12.67 -1.17
C GLY A 70 13.21 -13.88 -2.09
#